data_AF-A0A8R7P9X4-F1
#
_entry.id   AF-A0A8R7P9X4-F1
#
_cell.length_a   1.000
_cell.length_b   1.000
_cell.length_c   1.000
_cell.angle_alpha   90.00
_cell.angle_beta   90.00
_cell.angle_gamma   90.00
#
_symmetry.space_group_name_H-M   'P 1'
#
loop_
_entity.id
_entity.type
_entity.pdbx_description
1 polymer ?
#
loop_
_entity_poly.entity_id
_entity_poly.type
_entity_poly.pdbx_seq_one_letter_code
_entity_poly.pdbx_strand_id
1 'polypeptide(L)'
;MEWPVPKESKIWLRGVSTLPSRPYPHKGLIVKLAGLRALVVDGEDIKVPRQPSSIIGCLCRHYYPGLVPIGDGEEEPAWYWEHWKRAPDTKDKWGRVYGSATERVVYDFWDFFTCAEGMKDEANEVVEAIAKKIVQDMPYEARVDAVVKYFTHERKMLLKKSLARRVHLTRSMYMKAVPSWCNNNVPCYQQIISKWIDPEWRVQHRMASERRALMSGPVHLQGNLNLHAYVQKKNRERGEGQEKLNTFTGLCLSRKSKKPDGGWVNPGAGLRIDAYSGKFKEHNGPDSYPASQDVDATISLRSGEGKMGGQLYVGDGAIRKKDIPKLSHLRATTSSSGPAIERRPQPGLHMLHQLEANAMLREEEAMKMQQALFQQQEFMVKQQAILQETFAQLRNNMQGSTLPVLPPLPTLPNFNFFSQSRQGSNNCVVGGSSPGQASPVTPTTVHVASTSPQQ
;
A
#
# COMPACT_ATOMS: atom_id res chain seq x y z
N MET A 1 14.24 10.12 -22.99
CA MET A 1 14.10 11.00 -21.81
C MET A 1 15.45 10.99 -21.08
N GLU A 2 16.32 11.91 -21.47
CA GLU A 2 17.61 12.11 -20.81
C GLU A 2 17.38 12.89 -19.51
N TRP A 3 18.00 12.42 -18.43
CA TRP A 3 17.81 12.97 -17.10
C TRP A 3 18.99 13.89 -16.81
N PRO A 4 18.75 15.11 -16.27
CA PRO A 4 19.82 16.04 -15.96
C PRO A 4 20.80 15.43 -14.96
N VAL A 5 22.10 15.61 -15.19
CA VAL A 5 23.19 15.17 -14.30
C VAL A 5 23.37 16.24 -13.21
N PRO A 6 23.11 15.94 -11.93
CA PRO A 6 23.26 16.93 -10.86
C PRO A 6 24.74 17.11 -10.46
N LYS A 7 25.11 18.35 -10.08
CA LYS A 7 26.42 18.68 -9.49
C LYS A 7 26.66 17.89 -8.20
N GLU A 8 27.91 17.46 -7.99
CA GLU A 8 28.37 16.63 -6.89
C GLU A 8 27.96 17.21 -5.52
N SER A 9 26.86 16.70 -4.99
CA SER A 9 26.44 16.91 -3.61
C SER A 9 26.57 15.58 -2.88
N LYS A 10 27.12 15.57 -1.66
CA LYS A 10 27.19 14.37 -0.83
C LYS A 10 25.76 13.93 -0.50
N ILE A 11 25.30 12.87 -1.16
CA ILE A 11 23.96 12.32 -0.93
C ILE A 11 24.02 11.25 0.14
N TRP A 12 23.28 11.46 1.23
CA TRP A 12 23.15 10.52 2.32
C TRP A 12 21.83 9.74 2.21
N LEU A 13 21.93 8.41 2.18
CA LEU A 13 20.78 7.53 2.41
C LEU A 13 20.82 7.02 3.84
N ARG A 14 19.63 6.83 4.44
CA ARG A 14 19.55 6.06 5.68
C ARG A 14 20.06 4.65 5.42
N GLY A 15 20.94 4.17 6.31
CA GLY A 15 21.45 2.80 6.26
C GLY A 15 20.33 1.76 6.33
N VAL A 16 20.64 0.53 5.88
CA VAL A 16 19.74 -0.61 5.99
C VAL A 16 19.38 -0.86 7.45
N SER A 17 18.11 -1.21 7.70
CA SER A 17 17.66 -1.57 9.04
C SER A 17 18.29 -2.90 9.46
N THR A 18 19.20 -2.83 10.43
CA THR A 18 19.87 -3.99 11.03
C THR A 18 19.21 -4.41 12.33
N LEU A 19 19.51 -5.63 12.78
CA LEU A 19 19.15 -6.10 14.11
C LEU A 19 19.89 -5.27 15.18
N PRO A 20 19.27 -4.96 16.33
CA PRO A 20 19.97 -4.37 17.46
C PRO A 20 21.16 -5.24 17.90
N SER A 21 22.27 -4.61 18.25
CA SER A 21 23.44 -5.29 18.81
C SER A 21 23.20 -5.73 20.26
N ARG A 22 23.94 -6.75 20.72
CA ARG A 22 23.93 -7.17 22.13
C ARG A 22 24.75 -6.20 22.99
N PRO A 23 24.37 -5.95 24.26
CA PRO A 23 23.16 -6.43 24.93
C PRO A 23 21.90 -5.82 24.31
N TYR A 24 20.86 -6.63 24.09
CA TYR A 24 19.67 -6.16 23.40
C TYR A 24 18.92 -5.13 24.25
N PRO A 25 18.66 -3.91 23.73
CA PRO A 25 18.00 -2.85 24.50
C PRO A 25 16.52 -3.16 24.78
N HIS A 26 15.98 -4.21 24.14
CA HIS A 26 14.62 -4.69 24.30
C HIS A 26 14.48 -5.73 25.42
N LYS A 27 15.60 -6.32 25.88
CA LYS A 27 15.57 -7.44 26.82
C LYS A 27 14.88 -7.03 28.12
N GLY A 28 13.91 -7.84 28.56
CA GLY A 28 13.10 -7.57 29.74
C GLY A 28 11.80 -6.79 29.47
N LEU A 29 11.61 -6.26 28.25
CA LEU A 29 10.33 -5.66 27.87
C LEU A 29 9.29 -6.76 27.65
N ILE A 30 8.21 -6.70 28.43
CA ILE A 30 7.08 -7.63 28.32
C ILE A 30 6.25 -7.26 27.10
N VAL A 31 5.92 -8.23 26.27
CA VAL A 31 5.06 -8.07 25.09
C VAL A 31 3.78 -8.84 25.28
N LYS A 32 2.66 -8.18 24.98
CA LYS A 32 1.31 -8.77 25.00
C LYS A 32 0.64 -8.73 23.63
N LEU A 33 -0.32 -9.62 23.48
CA LEU A 33 -1.22 -9.69 22.34
C LEU A 33 -2.24 -8.57 22.40
N ALA A 34 -2.28 -7.74 21.38
CA ALA A 34 -3.24 -6.64 21.28
C ALA A 34 -4.25 -6.86 20.13
N GLY A 35 -3.95 -7.74 19.17
CA GLY A 35 -4.88 -8.04 18.07
C GLY A 35 -4.33 -9.10 17.11
N LEU A 36 -5.10 -9.43 16.07
CA LEU A 36 -4.79 -10.49 15.09
C LEU A 36 -3.37 -10.40 14.50
N ARG A 37 -2.82 -9.18 14.37
CA ARG A 37 -1.48 -8.90 13.83
C ARG A 37 -0.76 -7.83 14.65
N ALA A 38 -1.07 -7.75 15.95
CA ALA A 38 -0.59 -6.68 16.80
C ALA A 38 0.03 -7.25 18.09
N LEU A 39 1.35 -7.07 18.19
CA LEU A 39 2.12 -7.23 19.41
C LEU A 39 2.51 -5.85 19.92
N VAL A 40 2.37 -5.63 21.22
CA VAL A 40 2.61 -4.35 21.87
C VAL A 40 3.35 -4.59 23.18
N VAL A 41 4.28 -3.70 23.50
CA VAL A 41 4.98 -3.73 24.79
C VAL A 41 4.01 -3.31 25.89
N ASP A 42 3.98 -4.09 26.97
CA ASP A 42 3.18 -3.82 28.14
C ASP A 42 3.82 -2.69 28.95
N GLY A 43 3.03 -1.67 29.29
CA GLY A 43 3.51 -0.40 29.84
C GLY A 43 3.36 0.76 28.86
N GLU A 44 2.44 1.68 29.17
CA GLU A 44 2.10 2.81 28.28
C GLU A 44 3.22 3.86 28.18
N ASP A 45 3.96 4.03 29.27
CA ASP A 45 5.05 5.03 29.41
C ASP A 45 6.39 4.53 28.87
N ILE A 46 6.47 3.25 28.47
CA ILE A 46 7.70 2.67 27.95
C ILE A 46 7.94 3.16 26.53
N LYS A 47 9.03 3.91 26.34
CA LYS A 47 9.55 4.26 25.01
C LYS A 47 10.27 3.06 24.40
N VAL A 48 9.54 2.29 23.60
CA VAL A 48 10.09 1.11 22.93
C VAL A 48 11.18 1.51 21.91
N PRO A 49 12.41 0.97 22.00
CA PRO A 49 13.49 1.32 21.06
C PRO A 49 13.17 0.95 19.61
N ARG A 50 12.57 -0.23 19.40
CA ARG A 50 12.01 -0.66 18.11
C ARG A 50 10.77 -1.50 18.35
N GLN A 51 9.74 -1.26 17.55
CA GLN A 51 8.48 -2.01 17.63
C GLN A 51 8.70 -3.51 17.33
N PRO A 52 7.92 -4.42 17.96
CA PRO A 52 8.01 -5.87 17.71
C PRO A 52 7.99 -6.22 16.21
N SER A 53 7.07 -5.64 15.44
CA SER A 53 6.98 -5.86 13.98
C SER A 53 8.25 -5.44 13.22
N SER A 54 8.95 -4.42 13.70
CA SER A 54 10.22 -3.97 13.10
C SER A 54 11.36 -4.96 13.37
N ILE A 55 11.38 -5.59 14.56
CA ILE A 55 12.34 -6.64 14.89
C ILE A 55 12.05 -7.88 14.04
N ILE A 56 10.79 -8.33 13.96
CA ILE A 56 10.37 -9.45 13.11
C ILE A 56 10.81 -9.21 11.66
N GLY A 57 10.60 -8.01 11.12
CA GLY A 57 11.05 -7.69 9.77
C GLY A 57 12.57 -7.70 9.59
N CYS A 58 13.35 -7.33 10.60
CA CYS A 58 14.80 -7.48 10.57
C CYS A 58 15.22 -8.96 10.59
N LEU A 59 14.55 -9.80 11.40
CA LEU A 59 14.80 -11.24 11.43
C LEU A 59 14.48 -11.89 10.08
N CYS A 60 13.35 -11.53 9.45
CA CYS A 60 12.97 -12.02 8.11
C CYS A 60 13.96 -11.59 7.01
N ARG A 61 14.71 -10.50 7.18
CA ARG A 61 15.77 -10.13 6.23
C ARG A 61 17.10 -10.78 6.58
N HIS A 62 17.36 -11.00 7.87
CA HIS A 62 18.60 -11.59 8.33
C HIS A 62 18.68 -13.08 8.01
N TYR A 63 17.57 -13.80 8.19
CA TYR A 63 17.46 -15.24 7.97
C TYR A 63 16.78 -15.57 6.65
N TYR A 64 16.91 -14.72 5.63
CA TYR A 64 16.30 -14.97 4.35
C TYR A 64 16.86 -16.27 3.72
N PRO A 65 16.02 -17.29 3.42
CA PRO A 65 16.50 -18.59 2.94
C PRO A 65 17.16 -18.55 1.57
N GLY A 66 16.86 -17.54 0.74
CA GLY A 66 17.32 -17.53 -0.66
C GLY A 66 16.45 -18.41 -1.55
N LEU A 67 17.10 -19.27 -2.33
CA LEU A 67 16.45 -20.25 -3.20
C LEU A 67 16.02 -21.46 -2.37
N VAL A 68 14.79 -21.92 -2.60
CA VAL A 68 14.16 -23.04 -1.89
C VAL A 68 13.60 -24.01 -2.93
N PRO A 69 13.84 -25.33 -2.79
CA PRO A 69 13.27 -26.33 -3.68
C PRO A 69 11.74 -26.43 -3.48
N ILE A 70 10.98 -26.36 -4.58
CA ILE A 70 9.51 -26.43 -4.55
C ILE A 70 9.00 -27.85 -4.84
N GLY A 71 9.76 -28.61 -5.63
CA GLY A 71 9.50 -29.97 -6.13
C GLY A 71 10.23 -30.15 -7.46
N ASP A 72 10.54 -31.39 -7.85
CA ASP A 72 11.10 -31.77 -9.17
C ASP A 72 12.36 -30.97 -9.61
N GLY A 73 13.26 -30.65 -8.68
CA GLY A 73 14.53 -29.99 -8.98
C GLY A 73 14.45 -28.50 -9.27
N GLU A 74 13.25 -27.92 -9.29
CA GLU A 74 13.05 -26.48 -9.47
C GLU A 74 13.25 -25.72 -8.15
N GLU A 75 14.10 -24.70 -8.20
CA GLU A 75 14.39 -23.81 -7.09
C GLU A 75 13.79 -22.43 -7.33
N GLU A 76 13.00 -21.95 -6.37
CA GLU A 76 12.44 -20.61 -6.42
C GLU A 76 12.90 -19.77 -5.23
N PRO A 77 12.96 -18.43 -5.36
CA PRO A 77 13.08 -17.54 -4.23
C PRO A 77 12.03 -17.84 -3.16
N ALA A 78 12.38 -17.64 -1.90
CA ALA A 78 11.44 -17.77 -0.79
C ALA A 78 10.38 -16.65 -0.78
N TRP A 79 9.42 -16.71 -1.72
CA TRP A 79 8.34 -15.74 -1.94
C TRP A 79 7.27 -15.78 -0.84
N TYR A 80 7.06 -16.95 -0.26
CA TYR A 80 5.96 -17.21 0.67
C TYR A 80 6.47 -17.80 1.97
N TRP A 81 5.72 -17.59 3.05
CA TRP A 81 6.04 -18.14 4.37
C TRP A 81 6.13 -19.69 4.36
N GLU A 82 5.41 -20.36 3.47
CA GLU A 82 5.51 -21.81 3.34
C GLU A 82 6.87 -22.27 2.78
N HIS A 83 7.56 -21.45 1.98
CA HIS A 83 8.93 -21.75 1.53
C HIS A 83 9.89 -21.71 2.72
N TRP A 84 9.66 -20.79 3.66
CA TRP A 84 10.47 -20.68 4.87
C TRP A 84 10.31 -21.88 5.80
N LYS A 85 9.12 -22.50 5.84
CA LYS A 85 8.90 -23.71 6.65
C LYS A 85 9.65 -24.92 6.10
N ARG A 86 9.81 -24.97 4.77
CA ARG A 86 10.55 -26.03 4.07
C ARG A 86 12.07 -25.82 4.11
N ALA A 87 12.50 -24.57 4.26
CA ALA A 87 13.92 -24.23 4.31
C ALA A 87 14.53 -24.64 5.65
N PRO A 88 15.52 -25.56 5.65
CA PRO A 88 16.23 -25.93 6.88
C PRO A 88 16.99 -24.72 7.42
N ASP A 89 17.07 -24.61 8.75
CA ASP A 89 17.91 -23.60 9.38
C ASP A 89 19.40 -23.94 9.26
N THR A 90 20.25 -22.94 9.44
CA THR A 90 21.70 -23.10 9.47
C THR A 90 22.26 -22.73 10.84
N LYS A 91 23.35 -23.40 11.23
CA LYS A 91 24.01 -23.11 12.51
C LYS A 91 24.40 -21.64 12.59
N ASP A 92 24.00 -21.01 13.69
CA ASP A 92 24.39 -19.63 13.97
C ASP A 92 25.78 -19.55 14.61
N LYS A 93 26.27 -18.31 14.77
CA LYS A 93 27.57 -18.06 15.40
C LYS A 93 27.68 -18.49 16.87
N TRP A 94 26.57 -18.88 17.50
CA TRP A 94 26.50 -19.40 18.86
C TRP A 94 26.14 -20.89 18.89
N GLY A 95 26.12 -21.56 17.73
CA GLY A 95 25.83 -22.98 17.61
C GLY A 95 24.34 -23.35 17.69
N ARG A 96 23.42 -22.38 17.73
CA ARG A 96 21.98 -22.66 17.70
C ARG A 96 21.55 -23.04 16.28
N VAL A 97 20.68 -24.03 16.20
CA VAL A 97 20.03 -24.47 14.96
C VAL A 97 18.61 -24.92 15.31
N TYR A 98 17.66 -24.59 14.44
CA TYR A 98 16.26 -24.96 14.57
C TYR A 98 15.84 -25.87 13.41
N GLY A 99 14.61 -26.38 13.44
CA GLY A 99 14.11 -27.26 12.36
C GLY A 99 13.93 -26.52 11.03
N SER A 100 13.60 -25.22 11.09
CA SER A 100 13.28 -24.42 9.91
C SER A 100 13.62 -22.93 10.08
N ALA A 101 13.71 -22.22 8.96
CA ALA A 101 13.87 -20.76 8.96
C ALA A 101 12.69 -20.03 9.64
N THR A 102 11.48 -20.61 9.65
CA THR A 102 10.34 -20.04 10.39
C THR A 102 10.52 -20.13 11.90
N GLU A 103 10.94 -21.30 12.39
CA GLU A 103 11.23 -21.49 13.82
C GLU A 103 12.33 -20.52 14.26
N ARG A 104 13.37 -20.37 13.43
CA ARG A 104 14.45 -19.42 13.67
C ARG A 104 13.93 -18.02 13.95
N VAL A 105 13.04 -17.50 13.10
CA VAL A 105 12.47 -16.15 13.25
C VAL A 105 11.64 -16.03 14.52
N VAL A 106 10.84 -17.04 14.86
CA VAL A 106 9.95 -17.01 16.03
C VAL A 106 10.75 -17.12 17.34
N TYR A 107 11.70 -18.05 17.43
CA TYR A 107 12.47 -18.24 18.66
C TYR A 107 13.46 -17.10 18.90
N ASP A 108 14.16 -16.62 17.87
CA ASP A 108 15.05 -15.47 18.03
C ASP A 108 14.31 -14.17 18.33
N PHE A 109 13.04 -14.03 17.94
CA PHE A 109 12.23 -12.88 18.35
C PHE A 109 12.15 -12.77 19.88
N TRP A 110 12.07 -13.91 20.58
CA TRP A 110 12.04 -13.97 22.04
C TRP A 110 13.41 -13.76 22.71
N ASP A 111 14.50 -13.67 21.96
CA ASP A 111 15.76 -13.14 22.51
C ASP A 111 15.67 -11.64 22.80
N PHE A 112 14.78 -10.93 22.10
CA PHE A 112 14.60 -9.47 22.24
C PHE A 112 13.53 -9.12 23.26
N PHE A 113 12.49 -9.93 23.43
CA PHE A 113 11.34 -9.58 24.27
C PHE A 113 10.96 -10.72 25.20
N THR A 114 10.26 -10.39 26.29
CA THR A 114 9.65 -11.37 27.19
C THR A 114 8.17 -11.49 26.85
N CYS A 115 7.63 -12.71 26.74
CA CYS A 115 6.19 -12.90 26.55
C CYS A 115 5.43 -12.70 27.87
N ALA A 116 4.24 -12.12 27.81
CA ALA A 116 3.30 -12.15 28.94
C ALA A 116 2.97 -13.61 29.33
N GLU A 117 2.79 -13.85 30.63
CA GLU A 117 2.55 -15.19 31.18
C GLU A 117 1.31 -15.85 30.57
N GLY A 118 1.41 -17.14 30.25
CA GLY A 118 0.31 -17.94 29.69
C GLY A 118 -0.08 -17.61 28.24
N MET A 119 0.62 -16.71 27.55
CA MET A 119 0.24 -16.25 26.21
C MET A 119 1.21 -16.62 25.09
N LYS A 120 2.23 -17.44 25.37
CA LYS A 120 3.35 -17.68 24.45
C LYS A 120 2.93 -18.32 23.13
N ASP A 121 2.04 -19.30 23.17
CA ASP A 121 1.59 -20.01 21.97
C ASP A 121 0.76 -19.08 21.06
N GLU A 122 -0.20 -18.36 21.63
CA GLU A 122 -1.00 -17.36 20.87
C GLU A 122 -0.09 -16.24 20.35
N ALA A 123 0.94 -15.83 21.11
CA ALA A 123 1.92 -14.85 20.67
C ALA A 123 2.78 -15.36 19.51
N ASN A 124 3.20 -16.63 19.50
CA ASN A 124 3.92 -17.24 18.39
C ASN A 124 3.08 -17.21 17.11
N GLU A 125 1.78 -17.55 17.17
CA GLU A 125 0.88 -17.44 16.02
C GLU A 125 0.82 -16.01 15.46
N VAL A 126 0.82 -15.00 16.33
CA VAL A 126 0.81 -13.59 15.90
C VAL A 126 2.16 -13.16 15.34
N VAL A 127 3.29 -13.64 15.89
CA VAL A 127 4.63 -13.42 15.31
C VAL A 127 4.66 -13.97 13.89
N GLU A 128 4.19 -15.21 13.68
CA GLU A 128 4.10 -15.82 12.35
C GLU A 128 3.18 -15.05 11.41
N ALA A 129 2.01 -14.61 11.89
CA ALA A 129 1.07 -13.83 11.07
C ALA A 129 1.68 -12.50 10.61
N ILE A 130 2.46 -11.84 11.48
CA ILE A 130 3.21 -10.62 11.13
C ILE A 130 4.33 -10.96 10.14
N ALA A 131 5.11 -12.01 10.40
CA ALA A 131 6.23 -12.42 9.55
C ALA A 131 5.77 -12.80 8.14
N LYS A 132 4.68 -13.58 8.03
CA LYS A 132 4.03 -13.95 6.76
C LYS A 132 3.68 -12.72 5.93
N LYS A 133 3.12 -11.67 6.55
CA LYS A 133 2.80 -10.42 5.85
C LYS A 133 4.07 -9.70 5.39
N ILE A 134 5.10 -9.63 6.23
CA ILE A 134 6.36 -8.97 5.90
C ILE A 134 7.08 -9.69 4.75
N VAL A 135 7.15 -11.02 4.77
CA VAL A 135 7.79 -11.82 3.71
C VAL A 135 7.12 -11.58 2.35
N GLN A 136 5.78 -11.52 2.32
CA GLN A 136 5.05 -11.21 1.10
C GLN A 136 5.36 -9.80 0.55
N ASP A 137 5.51 -8.81 1.42
CA ASP A 137 5.77 -7.42 1.02
C ASP A 137 7.27 -7.15 0.72
N MET A 138 8.18 -8.00 1.22
CA MET A 138 9.61 -7.77 1.19
C MET A 138 10.20 -7.60 -0.22
N PRO A 139 9.89 -8.44 -1.22
CA PRO A 139 10.40 -8.23 -2.58
C PRO A 139 9.88 -6.94 -3.21
N TYR A 140 8.62 -6.59 -2.97
CA TYR A 140 8.04 -5.36 -3.51
C TYR A 140 8.74 -4.12 -2.95
N GLU A 141 8.96 -4.05 -1.62
CA GLU A 141 9.68 -2.95 -1.00
C GLU A 141 11.15 -2.91 -1.45
N ALA A 142 11.78 -4.07 -1.62
CA ALA A 142 13.16 -4.15 -2.09
C ALA A 142 13.33 -3.67 -3.53
N ARG A 143 12.34 -3.86 -4.41
CA ARG A 143 12.34 -3.26 -5.75
C ARG A 143 12.42 -1.73 -5.68
N VAL A 144 11.57 -1.13 -4.84
CA VAL A 144 11.52 0.33 -4.66
C VAL A 144 12.82 0.84 -4.07
N ASP A 145 13.35 0.16 -3.05
CA ASP A 145 14.63 0.52 -2.43
C ASP A 145 15.81 0.35 -3.41
N ALA A 146 15.80 -0.67 -4.27
CA ALA A 146 16.81 -0.87 -5.32
C ALA A 146 16.80 0.28 -6.34
N VAL A 147 15.60 0.75 -6.74
CA VAL A 147 15.47 1.95 -7.57
C VAL A 147 16.08 3.18 -6.88
N VAL A 148 15.72 3.43 -5.62
CA VAL A 148 16.27 4.57 -4.87
C VAL A 148 17.79 4.50 -4.76
N LYS A 149 18.32 3.32 -4.43
CA LYS A 149 19.77 3.08 -4.33
C LYS A 149 20.48 3.29 -5.67
N TYR A 150 19.95 2.74 -6.76
CA TYR A 150 20.52 2.93 -8.09
C TYR A 150 20.63 4.43 -8.44
N PHE A 151 19.53 5.18 -8.30
CA PHE A 151 19.55 6.60 -8.61
C PHE A 151 20.50 7.40 -7.71
N THR A 152 20.60 7.02 -6.45
CA THR A 152 21.46 7.70 -5.49
C THR A 152 22.93 7.41 -5.73
N HIS A 153 23.31 6.14 -5.90
CA HIS A 153 24.71 5.73 -6.01
C HIS A 153 25.27 5.88 -7.42
N GLU A 154 24.49 5.49 -8.43
CA GLU A 154 24.92 5.48 -9.84
C GLU A 154 24.64 6.80 -10.54
N ARG A 155 23.50 7.46 -10.23
CA ARG A 155 23.11 8.72 -10.90
C ARG A 155 23.33 9.97 -10.04
N LYS A 156 23.80 9.81 -8.80
CA LYS A 156 23.95 10.90 -7.82
C LYS A 156 22.69 11.78 -7.75
N MET A 157 21.52 11.16 -7.74
CA MET A 157 20.23 11.84 -7.67
C MET A 157 19.34 11.25 -6.58
N LEU A 158 18.79 12.12 -5.72
CA LEU A 158 17.81 11.74 -4.71
C LEU A 158 16.45 11.49 -5.32
N LEU A 159 16.01 10.23 -5.31
CA LEU A 159 14.69 9.84 -5.78
C LEU A 159 13.75 9.56 -4.60
N LYS A 160 12.63 10.30 -4.53
CA LYS A 160 11.58 10.05 -3.53
C LYS A 160 10.92 8.68 -3.80
N LYS A 161 10.57 7.95 -2.73
CA LYS A 161 9.90 6.62 -2.83
C LYS A 161 8.62 6.64 -3.68
N SER A 162 7.85 7.73 -3.66
CA SER A 162 6.64 7.88 -4.48
C SER A 162 6.94 7.81 -5.97
N LEU A 163 8.01 8.46 -6.42
CA LEU A 163 8.46 8.42 -7.81
C LEU A 163 9.15 7.09 -8.14
N ALA A 164 9.98 6.58 -7.22
CA ALA A 164 10.68 5.30 -7.39
C ALA A 164 9.72 4.12 -7.66
N ARG A 165 8.52 4.13 -7.08
CA ARG A 165 7.49 3.11 -7.34
C ARG A 165 7.07 3.01 -8.80
N ARG A 166 7.14 4.11 -9.56
CA ARG A 166 6.74 4.20 -10.98
C ARG A 166 7.89 3.88 -11.95
N VAL A 167 9.12 3.78 -11.44
CA VAL A 167 10.30 3.51 -12.26
C VAL A 167 10.59 2.01 -12.28
N HIS A 168 10.88 1.50 -13.47
CA HIS A 168 11.33 0.14 -13.70
C HIS A 168 12.74 0.21 -14.30
N LEU A 169 13.70 -0.47 -13.65
CA LEU A 169 15.07 -0.51 -14.14
C LEU A 169 15.26 -1.71 -15.08
N THR A 170 16.35 -1.71 -15.84
CA THR A 170 16.80 -2.90 -16.57
C THR A 170 17.44 -3.91 -15.60
N ARG A 171 17.64 -5.15 -16.05
CA ARG A 171 18.33 -6.18 -15.27
C ARG A 171 19.72 -5.72 -14.79
N SER A 172 20.52 -5.14 -15.68
CA SER A 172 21.87 -4.66 -15.36
C SER A 172 21.86 -3.55 -14.32
N MET A 173 20.89 -2.64 -14.38
CA MET A 173 20.72 -1.58 -13.40
C MET A 173 20.29 -2.11 -12.03
N TYR A 174 19.40 -3.11 -11.97
CA TYR A 174 19.03 -3.75 -10.70
C TYR A 174 20.22 -4.46 -10.05
N MET A 175 21.08 -5.12 -10.84
CA MET A 175 22.28 -5.81 -10.34
C MET A 175 23.28 -4.86 -9.67
N LYS A 176 23.25 -3.56 -9.96
CA LYS A 176 24.06 -2.53 -9.28
C LYS A 176 23.50 -2.11 -7.92
N ALA A 177 22.30 -2.57 -7.55
CA ALA A 177 21.57 -2.15 -6.35
C ALA A 177 21.04 -3.34 -5.55
N VAL A 178 21.88 -4.36 -5.35
CA VAL A 178 21.52 -5.59 -4.63
C VAL A 178 21.06 -5.27 -3.18
N PRO A 179 19.88 -5.76 -2.75
CA PRO A 179 19.47 -5.68 -1.35
C PRO A 179 20.44 -6.42 -0.45
N SER A 180 20.75 -5.87 0.73
CA SER A 180 21.74 -6.47 1.63
C SER A 180 21.40 -7.89 2.07
N TRP A 181 20.11 -8.22 2.14
CA TRP A 181 19.62 -9.56 2.48
C TRP A 181 19.68 -10.55 1.31
N CYS A 182 19.93 -10.08 0.09
CA CYS A 182 20.24 -10.92 -1.08
C CYS A 182 21.74 -11.03 -1.36
N ASN A 183 22.62 -10.32 -0.64
CA ASN A 183 24.04 -10.25 -1.00
C ASN A 183 24.72 -11.62 -1.07
N ASN A 184 24.35 -12.55 -0.19
CA ASN A 184 24.89 -13.90 -0.17
C ASN A 184 24.13 -14.87 -1.10
N ASN A 185 23.04 -14.41 -1.73
CA ASN A 185 22.12 -15.21 -2.55
C ASN A 185 21.89 -14.50 -3.90
N VAL A 186 22.97 -14.19 -4.64
CA VAL A 186 22.89 -13.47 -5.92
C VAL A 186 22.00 -14.18 -6.95
N PRO A 187 22.05 -15.53 -7.12
CA PRO A 187 21.14 -16.23 -8.03
C PRO A 187 19.66 -16.01 -7.67
N CYS A 188 19.33 -16.00 -6.38
CA CYS A 188 17.99 -15.67 -5.90
C CYS A 188 17.56 -14.27 -6.35
N TYR A 189 18.46 -13.28 -6.26
CA TYR A 189 18.15 -11.92 -6.69
C TYR A 189 17.93 -11.83 -8.20
N GLN A 190 18.66 -12.60 -9.01
CA GLN A 190 18.45 -12.66 -10.46
C GLN A 190 17.06 -13.20 -10.82
N GLN A 191 16.58 -14.23 -10.12
CA GLN A 191 15.22 -14.72 -10.30
C GLN A 191 14.17 -13.68 -9.88
N ILE A 192 14.38 -12.98 -8.75
CA ILE A 192 13.53 -11.88 -8.31
C ILE A 192 13.46 -10.76 -9.37
N ILE A 193 14.60 -10.36 -9.94
CA ILE A 193 14.66 -9.35 -11.00
C ILE A 193 13.88 -9.82 -12.24
N SER A 194 13.99 -11.09 -12.60
CA SER A 194 13.31 -11.66 -13.77
C SER A 194 11.79 -11.46 -13.67
N LYS A 195 11.21 -11.63 -12.47
CA LYS A 195 9.81 -11.29 -12.20
C LYS A 195 9.51 -9.79 -12.30
N TRP A 196 10.41 -8.91 -11.87
CA TRP A 196 10.17 -7.45 -11.92
C TRP A 196 10.25 -6.86 -13.33
N ILE A 197 11.06 -7.45 -14.21
CA ILE A 197 11.22 -7.02 -15.59
C ILE A 197 10.25 -7.73 -16.54
N ASP A 198 9.61 -8.80 -16.11
CA ASP A 198 8.57 -9.48 -16.89
C ASP A 198 7.48 -8.48 -17.34
N PRO A 199 7.21 -8.36 -18.66
CA PRO A 199 6.18 -7.46 -19.17
C PRO A 199 4.80 -7.73 -18.58
N GLU A 200 4.42 -9.00 -18.39
CA GLU A 200 3.09 -9.34 -17.87
C GLU A 200 2.94 -8.88 -16.43
N TRP A 201 3.92 -9.19 -15.58
CA TRP A 201 3.99 -8.67 -14.22
C TRP A 201 3.94 -7.14 -14.19
N ARG A 202 4.61 -6.44 -15.12
CA ARG A 202 4.57 -4.97 -15.20
C ARG A 202 3.18 -4.44 -15.52
N VAL A 203 2.41 -5.10 -16.40
CA VAL A 203 1.02 -4.73 -16.68
C VAL A 203 0.16 -4.93 -15.44
N GLN A 204 0.24 -6.09 -14.79
CA GLN A 204 -0.53 -6.37 -13.57
C GLN A 204 -0.18 -5.40 -12.44
N HIS A 205 1.12 -5.10 -12.25
CA HIS A 205 1.59 -4.13 -11.28
C HIS A 205 1.10 -2.72 -11.59
N ARG A 206 1.08 -2.31 -12.87
CA ARG A 206 0.54 -1.01 -13.30
C ARG A 206 -0.96 -0.92 -13.00
N MET A 207 -1.74 -1.92 -13.39
CA MET A 207 -3.18 -1.98 -13.12
C MET A 207 -3.47 -1.91 -11.61
N ALA A 208 -2.68 -2.61 -10.78
CA ALA A 208 -2.80 -2.50 -9.32
C ALA A 208 -2.39 -1.12 -8.78
N SER A 209 -1.39 -0.47 -9.39
CA SER A 209 -0.99 0.90 -9.06
C SER A 209 -2.05 1.92 -9.44
N GLU A 210 -2.65 1.78 -10.63
CA GLU A 210 -3.74 2.64 -11.11
C GLU A 210 -4.96 2.49 -10.22
N ARG A 211 -5.40 1.25 -9.92
CA ARG A 211 -6.47 1.00 -8.94
C ARG A 211 -6.19 1.64 -7.58
N ARG A 212 -4.95 1.61 -7.09
CA ARG A 212 -4.57 2.31 -5.85
C ARG A 212 -4.58 3.83 -5.98
N ALA A 213 -4.29 4.37 -7.16
CA ALA A 213 -4.38 5.81 -7.42
C ALA A 213 -5.82 6.31 -7.48
N LEU A 214 -6.77 5.42 -7.84
CA LEU A 214 -8.22 5.70 -7.72
C LEU A 214 -8.68 5.77 -6.25
N MET A 215 -7.93 5.16 -5.32
CA MET A 215 -8.27 5.20 -3.90
C MET A 215 -7.91 6.55 -3.28
N SER A 216 -8.80 7.05 -2.42
CA SER A 216 -8.69 8.36 -1.83
C SER A 216 -7.62 8.40 -0.74
N GLY A 217 -6.49 9.04 -1.08
CA GLY A 217 -5.45 9.46 -0.13
C GLY A 217 -4.93 8.38 0.82
N PRO A 218 -4.23 8.79 1.90
CA PRO A 218 -3.85 7.87 2.97
C PRO A 218 -5.07 7.29 3.68
N VAL A 219 -5.01 6.01 4.02
CA VAL A 219 -6.09 5.33 4.78
C VAL A 219 -6.08 5.75 6.26
N HIS A 220 -4.92 6.08 6.80
CA HIS A 220 -4.69 6.53 8.17
C HIS A 220 -3.32 7.22 8.33
N LEU A 221 -3.09 7.86 9.47
CA LEU A 221 -1.88 8.59 9.84
C LEU A 221 -1.06 7.90 10.95
N GLN A 222 -1.28 6.59 11.16
CA GLN A 222 -0.57 5.78 12.16
C GLN A 222 0.93 5.60 11.83
N GLY A 223 1.31 5.82 10.57
CA GLY A 223 2.64 5.45 10.07
C GLY A 223 2.82 3.94 10.14
N ASN A 224 3.96 3.51 10.70
CA ASN A 224 4.31 2.09 10.82
C ASN A 224 3.78 1.44 12.12
N LEU A 225 3.07 2.20 12.95
CA LEU A 225 2.50 1.71 14.20
C LEU A 225 1.20 0.95 13.92
N ASN A 226 0.96 -0.13 14.66
CA ASN A 226 -0.39 -0.68 14.76
C ASN A 226 -1.27 0.26 15.62
N LEU A 227 -2.60 0.07 15.60
CA LEU A 227 -3.54 0.95 16.29
C LEU A 227 -3.24 1.09 17.79
N HIS A 228 -2.92 -0.01 18.47
CA HIS A 228 -2.61 -0.01 19.91
C HIS A 228 -1.32 0.74 20.23
N ALA A 229 -0.26 0.50 19.47
CA ALA A 229 1.00 1.24 19.61
C ALA A 229 0.83 2.73 19.27
N TYR A 230 -0.07 3.06 18.33
CA TYR A 230 -0.45 4.43 18.03
C TYR A 230 -1.20 5.10 19.19
N VAL A 231 -2.15 4.40 19.81
CA VAL A 231 -2.87 4.84 21.01
C VAL A 231 -1.90 5.10 22.16
N GLN A 232 -1.02 4.15 22.48
CA GLN A 232 -0.01 4.33 23.52
C GLN A 232 0.87 5.57 23.26
N LYS A 233 1.30 5.76 22.00
CA LYS A 233 2.06 6.96 21.61
C LYS A 233 1.25 8.24 21.87
N LYS A 234 -0.03 8.25 21.51
CA LYS A 234 -0.90 9.41 21.70
C LYS A 234 -1.22 9.70 23.16
N ASN A 235 -1.37 8.67 24.00
CA ASN A 235 -1.53 8.84 25.44
C ASN A 235 -0.28 9.48 26.06
N ARG A 236 0.93 9.05 25.68
CA ARG A 236 2.18 9.71 26.12
C ARG A 236 2.30 11.17 25.68
N GLU A 237 1.86 11.50 24.47
CA GLU A 237 1.89 12.88 23.96
C GLU A 237 0.90 13.81 24.68
N ARG A 238 -0.14 13.27 25.34
CA ARG A 238 -1.19 14.04 26.03
C ARG A 238 -0.81 14.45 27.45
N GLY A 239 0.13 13.77 28.08
CA GLY A 239 0.57 14.03 29.46
C GLY A 239 -0.34 13.45 30.54
N GLU A 240 0.11 13.56 31.79
CA GLU A 240 -0.61 13.08 32.98
C GLU A 240 -1.85 13.95 33.26
N GLY A 241 -2.98 13.33 33.61
CA GLY A 241 -4.24 14.01 33.96
C GLY A 241 -5.32 14.05 32.86
N GLN A 242 -5.01 13.61 31.63
CA GLN A 242 -6.03 13.38 30.60
C GLN A 242 -6.58 11.96 30.64
N GLU A 243 -7.86 11.80 30.33
CA GLU A 243 -8.46 10.49 30.11
C GLU A 243 -7.72 9.75 28.98
N LYS A 244 -7.37 8.49 29.26
CA LYS A 244 -6.63 7.65 28.32
C LYS A 244 -7.49 7.35 27.10
N LEU A 245 -6.89 7.49 25.91
CA LEU A 245 -7.55 7.10 24.68
C LEU A 245 -7.72 5.59 24.62
N ASN A 246 -8.93 5.16 24.32
CA ASN A 246 -9.24 3.79 23.89
C ASN A 246 -8.93 3.60 22.40
N THR A 247 -9.07 2.36 21.93
CA THR A 247 -8.81 1.99 20.53
C THR A 247 -9.76 2.67 19.54
N PHE A 248 -11.02 2.94 19.91
CA PHE A 248 -11.96 3.61 19.00
C PHE A 248 -11.60 5.08 18.80
N THR A 249 -11.35 5.82 19.88
CA THR A 249 -10.88 7.21 19.82
C THR A 249 -9.53 7.30 19.10
N GLY A 250 -8.61 6.36 19.36
CA GLY A 250 -7.36 6.22 18.62
C GLY A 250 -7.56 6.01 17.12
N LEU A 251 -8.54 5.17 16.74
CA LEU A 251 -8.87 4.90 15.35
C LEU A 251 -9.37 6.16 14.65
N CYS A 252 -10.30 6.88 15.29
CA CYS A 252 -10.82 8.16 14.81
C CYS A 252 -9.69 9.18 14.64
N LEU A 253 -8.86 9.38 15.66
CA LEU A 253 -7.71 10.28 15.61
C LEU A 253 -6.73 9.92 14.50
N SER A 254 -6.49 8.63 14.26
CA SER A 254 -5.61 8.18 13.19
C SER A 254 -6.16 8.46 11.79
N ARG A 255 -7.45 8.73 11.67
CA ARG A 255 -8.15 8.99 10.40
C ARG A 255 -8.55 10.45 10.24
N LYS A 256 -8.29 11.33 11.22
CA LYS A 256 -8.53 12.77 11.06
C LYS A 256 -7.47 13.39 10.15
N SER A 257 -7.91 14.24 9.24
CA SER A 257 -7.05 15.01 8.35
C SER A 257 -6.17 15.98 9.16
N LYS A 258 -4.97 16.27 8.65
CA LYS A 258 -4.10 17.34 9.18
C LYS A 258 -4.32 18.69 8.50
N LYS A 259 -5.21 18.75 7.52
CA LYS A 259 -5.48 19.98 6.79
C LYS A 259 -6.27 20.97 7.67
N PRO A 260 -6.16 22.29 7.43
CA PRO A 260 -6.78 23.32 8.26
C PRO A 260 -8.32 23.25 8.31
N ASP A 261 -8.93 22.79 7.22
CA ASP A 261 -10.38 22.54 7.07
C ASP A 261 -10.88 21.34 7.90
N GLY A 262 -9.98 20.56 8.51
CA GLY A 262 -10.32 19.42 9.32
C GLY A 262 -10.85 18.24 8.50
N GLY A 263 -11.80 17.49 9.07
CA GLY A 263 -12.41 16.33 8.43
C GLY A 263 -11.56 15.06 8.44
N TRP A 264 -11.85 14.15 7.50
CA TRP A 264 -11.24 12.82 7.41
C TRP A 264 -10.09 12.78 6.39
N VAL A 265 -9.10 11.91 6.62
CA VAL A 265 -7.97 11.69 5.69
C VAL A 265 -8.42 11.24 4.30
N ASN A 266 -9.56 10.56 4.26
CA ASN A 266 -10.28 10.24 3.04
C ASN A 266 -11.78 10.06 3.36
N PRO A 267 -12.67 10.25 2.39
CA PRO A 267 -14.12 10.15 2.62
C PRO A 267 -14.58 8.78 3.11
N GLY A 268 -13.93 7.71 2.62
CA GLY A 268 -14.23 6.34 3.05
C GLY A 268 -13.93 6.09 4.53
N ALA A 269 -13.02 6.86 5.14
CA ALA A 269 -12.72 6.76 6.56
C ALA A 269 -13.89 7.29 7.40
N GLY A 270 -14.50 8.41 7.00
CA GLY A 270 -15.70 8.97 7.63
C GLY A 270 -16.88 8.01 7.55
N LEU A 271 -17.22 7.56 6.35
CA LEU A 271 -18.32 6.61 6.11
C LEU A 271 -18.24 5.36 6.99
N ARG A 272 -17.04 4.81 7.21
CA ARG A 272 -16.85 3.65 8.09
C ARG A 272 -17.04 3.98 9.56
N ILE A 273 -16.56 5.13 10.01
CA ILE A 273 -16.72 5.57 11.40
C ILE A 273 -18.18 5.91 11.69
N ASP A 274 -18.86 6.56 10.75
CA ASP A 274 -20.27 6.93 10.88
C ASP A 274 -21.15 5.68 10.90
N ALA A 275 -20.94 4.73 9.99
CA ALA A 275 -21.66 3.44 9.98
C ALA A 275 -21.45 2.65 11.28
N TYR A 276 -20.21 2.58 11.78
CA TYR A 276 -19.94 1.95 13.07
C TYR A 276 -20.63 2.69 14.23
N SER A 277 -20.58 4.02 14.24
CA SER A 277 -21.16 4.84 15.30
C SER A 277 -22.69 4.76 15.32
N GLY A 278 -23.32 4.71 14.14
CA GLY A 278 -24.75 4.46 13.99
C GLY A 278 -25.14 3.10 14.55
N LYS A 279 -24.42 2.04 14.15
CA LYS A 279 -24.67 0.69 14.68
C LYS A 279 -24.40 0.54 16.17
N PHE A 280 -23.41 1.26 16.70
CA PHE A 280 -23.15 1.29 18.12
C PHE A 280 -24.36 1.82 18.89
N LYS A 281 -24.95 2.93 18.41
CA LYS A 281 -26.14 3.54 19.02
C LYS A 281 -27.40 2.70 18.87
N GLU A 282 -27.58 2.02 17.74
CA GLU A 282 -28.69 1.07 17.57
C GLU A 282 -28.60 -0.10 18.57
N HIS A 283 -27.38 -0.56 18.88
CA HIS A 283 -27.16 -1.67 19.80
C HIS A 283 -27.20 -1.25 21.28
N ASN A 284 -26.61 -0.10 21.64
CA ASN A 284 -26.41 0.33 23.02
C ASN A 284 -27.35 1.46 23.48
N GLY A 285 -28.21 1.96 22.58
CA GLY A 285 -29.12 3.09 22.82
C GLY A 285 -28.67 4.39 22.15
N PRO A 286 -29.61 5.30 21.81
CA PRO A 286 -29.34 6.51 21.02
C PRO A 286 -28.36 7.49 21.70
N ASP A 287 -28.38 7.54 23.03
CA ASP A 287 -27.53 8.41 23.85
C ASP A 287 -26.16 7.80 24.16
N SER A 288 -25.92 6.55 23.73
CA SER A 288 -24.63 5.91 23.92
C SER A 288 -23.53 6.59 23.11
N TYR A 289 -22.35 6.67 23.70
CA TYR A 289 -21.20 7.33 23.10
C TYR A 289 -20.16 6.30 22.64
N PRO A 290 -19.93 6.10 21.32
CA PRO A 290 -19.01 5.07 20.83
C PRO A 290 -17.57 5.22 21.32
N ALA A 291 -17.17 6.45 21.68
CA ALA A 291 -15.85 6.75 22.20
C ALA A 291 -15.70 6.50 23.71
N SER A 292 -16.70 5.93 24.39
CA SER A 292 -16.58 5.48 25.78
C SER A 292 -15.85 4.15 25.95
N GLN A 293 -15.72 3.36 24.88
CA GLN A 293 -15.14 2.02 24.95
C GLN A 293 -14.21 1.70 23.78
N ASP A 294 -13.49 0.59 23.91
CA ASP A 294 -12.69 0.02 22.83
C ASP A 294 -13.55 -0.40 21.63
N VAL A 295 -12.89 -0.59 20.48
CA VAL A 295 -13.57 -1.05 19.26
C VAL A 295 -14.18 -2.43 19.50
N ASP A 296 -15.48 -2.51 19.30
CA ASP A 296 -16.29 -3.70 19.50
C ASP A 296 -16.36 -4.54 18.21
N ALA A 297 -16.02 -5.82 18.32
CA ALA A 297 -16.01 -6.76 17.21
C ALA A 297 -17.41 -7.03 16.64
N THR A 298 -18.41 -7.11 17.51
CA THR A 298 -19.81 -7.36 17.17
C THR A 298 -20.39 -6.18 16.39
N ILE A 299 -20.16 -4.95 16.87
CA ILE A 299 -20.60 -3.74 16.18
C ILE A 299 -19.91 -3.60 14.81
N SER A 300 -18.60 -3.90 14.75
CA SER A 300 -17.85 -3.91 13.49
C SER A 300 -18.36 -4.95 12.49
N LEU A 301 -18.77 -6.13 12.96
CA LEU A 301 -19.39 -7.16 12.10
C LEU A 301 -20.77 -6.73 11.61
N ARG A 302 -21.62 -6.18 12.49
CA ARG A 302 -22.98 -5.74 12.13
C ARG A 302 -23.00 -4.56 11.17
N SER A 303 -22.07 -3.62 11.30
CA SER A 303 -21.92 -2.47 10.38
C SER A 303 -21.29 -2.84 9.02
N GLY A 304 -20.71 -4.04 8.92
CA GLY A 304 -19.84 -4.43 7.81
C GLY A 304 -20.33 -5.59 6.96
N GLU A 305 -21.53 -6.11 7.21
CA GLU A 305 -22.03 -7.38 6.65
C GLU A 305 -21.11 -8.58 6.97
N GLY A 306 -20.43 -8.53 8.12
CA GLY A 306 -19.43 -9.51 8.52
C GLY A 306 -18.02 -9.23 8.00
N LYS A 307 -17.25 -10.30 7.74
CA LYS A 307 -15.84 -10.23 7.30
C LYS A 307 -15.71 -10.34 5.78
N MET A 308 -15.93 -9.24 5.07
CA MET A 308 -15.66 -9.17 3.63
C MET A 308 -14.15 -9.31 3.35
N GLY A 309 -13.76 -10.27 2.51
CA GLY A 309 -12.34 -10.55 2.22
C GLY A 309 -11.53 -10.97 3.45
N GLY A 310 -12.19 -11.52 4.47
CA GLY A 310 -11.57 -11.90 5.74
C GLY A 310 -11.30 -10.75 6.71
N GLN A 311 -11.70 -9.52 6.39
CA GLN A 311 -11.41 -8.33 7.20
C GLN A 311 -12.65 -7.74 7.87
N LEU A 312 -12.49 -7.29 9.11
CA LEU A 312 -13.50 -6.48 9.79
C LEU A 312 -13.67 -5.12 9.10
N TYR A 313 -14.87 -4.55 9.20
CA TYR A 313 -15.15 -3.25 8.57
C TYR A 313 -14.44 -2.09 9.28
N VAL A 314 -14.40 -2.16 10.61
CA VAL A 314 -13.72 -1.22 11.51
C VAL A 314 -12.83 -2.00 12.49
N GLY A 315 -11.62 -1.52 12.78
CA GLY A 315 -10.73 -2.15 13.76
C GLY A 315 -10.08 -3.48 13.33
N ASP A 316 -10.05 -3.82 12.03
CA ASP A 316 -9.33 -5.01 11.57
C ASP A 316 -7.86 -5.00 12.04
N GLY A 317 -7.39 -6.13 12.57
CA GLY A 317 -6.04 -6.27 13.12
C GLY A 317 -5.84 -5.73 14.54
N ALA A 318 -6.76 -4.91 15.05
CA ALA A 318 -6.72 -4.37 16.42
C ALA A 318 -7.53 -5.21 17.42
N ILE A 319 -8.31 -6.17 16.97
CA ILE A 319 -9.09 -7.08 17.82
C ILE A 319 -8.45 -8.47 17.74
N ARG A 320 -8.37 -9.19 18.87
CA ARG A 320 -7.82 -10.55 18.89
C ARG A 320 -8.77 -11.51 18.20
N LYS A 321 -8.23 -12.58 17.60
CA LYS A 321 -9.02 -13.55 16.83
C LYS A 321 -10.14 -14.19 17.66
N LYS A 322 -9.85 -14.53 18.92
CA LYS A 322 -10.77 -15.18 19.86
C LYS A 322 -11.92 -14.29 20.31
N ASP A 323 -11.72 -12.98 20.33
CA ASP A 323 -12.73 -12.01 20.74
C ASP A 323 -13.69 -11.67 19.58
N ILE A 324 -13.43 -12.15 18.36
CA ILE A 324 -14.29 -11.88 17.21
C ILE A 324 -15.35 -12.99 17.10
N PRO A 325 -16.64 -12.71 17.33
CA PRO A 325 -17.68 -13.71 17.24
C PRO A 325 -17.87 -14.19 15.79
N LYS A 326 -18.36 -15.42 15.64
CA LYS A 326 -18.72 -15.97 14.32
C LYS A 326 -19.99 -15.28 13.81
N LEU A 327 -20.00 -14.90 12.54
CA LEU A 327 -21.16 -14.26 11.92
C LEU A 327 -22.40 -15.15 11.94
N SER A 328 -22.24 -16.46 11.78
CA SER A 328 -23.34 -17.43 11.86
C SER A 328 -23.99 -17.44 13.24
N HIS A 329 -23.19 -17.37 14.31
CA HIS A 329 -23.70 -17.29 15.67
C HIS A 329 -24.48 -16.00 15.89
N LEU A 330 -23.92 -14.86 15.45
CA LEU A 330 -24.62 -13.57 15.53
C LEU A 330 -25.97 -13.59 14.79
N ARG A 331 -26.03 -14.20 13.59
CA ARG A 331 -27.28 -14.34 12.84
C ARG A 331 -28.30 -15.20 13.58
N ALA A 332 -27.86 -16.30 14.18
CA ALA A 332 -28.74 -17.21 14.91
C ALA A 332 -29.31 -16.58 16.20
N THR A 333 -28.54 -15.71 16.86
CA THR A 333 -28.95 -15.08 18.12
C THR A 333 -29.64 -13.73 17.95
N THR A 334 -29.72 -13.20 16.72
CA THR A 334 -30.38 -11.92 16.45
C THR A 334 -31.88 -12.17 16.26
N SER A 335 -32.70 -11.67 17.19
CA SER A 335 -34.16 -11.67 17.06
C SER A 335 -34.61 -10.73 15.94
N SER A 336 -35.85 -10.90 15.45
CA SER A 336 -36.45 -10.00 14.44
C SER A 336 -36.53 -8.54 14.90
N SER A 337 -36.52 -8.29 16.21
CA SER A 337 -36.48 -6.97 16.85
C SER A 337 -35.06 -6.44 17.14
N GLY A 338 -34.02 -7.25 16.91
CA GLY A 338 -32.64 -6.90 17.22
C GLY A 338 -31.96 -6.09 16.09
N PRO A 339 -30.81 -5.44 16.38
CA PRO A 339 -30.13 -4.61 15.40
C PRO A 339 -29.73 -5.38 14.14
N ALA A 340 -30.21 -4.93 12.98
CA ALA A 340 -30.02 -5.65 11.72
C ALA A 340 -28.55 -5.61 11.27
N ILE A 341 -28.10 -6.66 10.57
CA ILE A 341 -26.80 -6.66 9.91
C ILE A 341 -26.91 -5.79 8.65
N GLU A 342 -26.21 -4.67 8.64
CA GLU A 342 -26.24 -3.72 7.53
C GLU A 342 -25.42 -4.21 6.35
N ARG A 343 -25.94 -3.93 5.15
CA ARG A 343 -25.14 -4.03 3.93
C ARG A 343 -24.04 -2.98 3.95
N ARG A 344 -22.83 -3.38 3.59
CA ARG A 344 -21.70 -2.46 3.52
C ARG A 344 -22.03 -1.31 2.55
N PRO A 345 -21.94 -0.04 2.98
CA PRO A 345 -22.01 1.10 2.09
C PRO A 345 -20.95 0.95 0.98
N GLN A 346 -21.38 0.90 -0.28
CA GLN A 346 -20.47 0.70 -1.40
C GLN A 346 -19.74 2.02 -1.70
N PRO A 347 -18.41 2.07 -1.62
CA PRO A 347 -17.65 3.30 -1.89
C PRO A 347 -17.73 3.78 -3.36
N GLY A 348 -18.34 3.01 -4.26
CA GLY A 348 -18.31 3.24 -5.71
C GLY A 348 -18.83 4.61 -6.15
N LEU A 349 -19.91 5.11 -5.54
CA LEU A 349 -20.47 6.43 -5.86
C LEU A 349 -19.56 7.58 -5.42
N HIS A 350 -18.92 7.47 -4.26
CA HIS A 350 -18.02 8.50 -3.76
C HIS A 350 -16.66 8.46 -4.48
N MET A 351 -16.21 7.26 -4.87
CA MET A 351 -15.04 7.07 -5.73
C MET A 351 -15.23 7.73 -7.09
N LEU A 352 -16.40 7.61 -7.74
CA LEU A 352 -16.67 8.23 -9.04
C LEU A 352 -16.56 9.75 -9.00
N HIS A 353 -17.23 10.40 -8.06
CA HIS A 353 -17.17 11.86 -7.92
C HIS A 353 -15.74 12.36 -7.59
N GLN A 354 -14.96 11.54 -6.86
CA GLN A 354 -13.57 11.85 -6.57
C GLN A 354 -12.61 11.57 -7.73
N LEU A 355 -12.95 10.61 -8.59
CA LEU A 355 -12.23 10.37 -9.84
C LEU A 355 -12.37 11.54 -10.80
N GLU A 356 -13.57 12.11 -10.91
CA GLU A 356 -13.82 13.32 -11.67
C GLU A 356 -13.02 14.49 -11.12
N ALA A 357 -13.07 14.75 -9.81
CA ALA A 357 -12.31 15.83 -9.18
C ALA A 357 -10.78 15.70 -9.38
N ASN A 358 -10.23 14.49 -9.25
CA ASN A 358 -8.79 14.23 -9.45
C ASN A 358 -8.38 14.25 -10.94
N ALA A 359 -9.30 13.99 -11.87
CA ALA A 359 -9.05 14.15 -13.30
C ALA A 359 -8.97 15.64 -13.65
N MET A 360 -9.92 16.45 -13.17
CA MET A 360 -9.92 17.90 -13.39
C MET A 360 -8.66 18.59 -12.84
N LEU A 361 -8.22 18.22 -11.64
CA LEU A 361 -6.96 18.72 -11.07
C LEU A 361 -5.73 18.36 -11.92
N ARG A 362 -5.67 17.13 -12.47
CA ARG A 362 -4.57 16.72 -13.36
C ARG A 362 -4.59 17.46 -14.69
N GLU A 363 -5.77 17.72 -15.24
CA GLU A 363 -5.94 18.54 -16.44
C GLU A 363 -5.53 19.99 -16.19
N GLU A 364 -5.89 20.55 -15.03
CA GLU A 364 -5.49 21.90 -14.63
C GLU A 364 -3.97 22.01 -14.46
N GLU A 365 -3.33 21.04 -13.81
CA GLU A 365 -1.87 20.97 -13.68
C GLU A 365 -1.18 20.82 -15.04
N ALA A 366 -1.75 20.01 -15.95
CA ALA A 366 -1.24 19.85 -17.31
C ALA A 366 -1.36 21.14 -18.13
N MET A 367 -2.50 21.84 -18.05
CA MET A 367 -2.69 23.14 -18.69
C MET A 367 -1.73 24.19 -18.15
N LYS A 368 -1.53 24.26 -16.82
CA LYS A 368 -0.55 25.17 -16.21
C LYS A 368 0.87 24.86 -16.66
N MET A 369 1.24 23.58 -16.74
CA MET A 369 2.56 23.17 -17.24
C MET A 369 2.73 23.53 -18.72
N GLN A 370 1.70 23.34 -19.55
CA GLN A 370 1.74 23.70 -20.96
C GLN A 370 1.82 25.22 -21.17
N GLN A 371 1.08 26.00 -20.38
CA GLN A 371 1.15 27.46 -20.40
C GLN A 371 2.53 27.97 -19.96
N ALA A 372 3.14 27.35 -18.94
CA ALA A 372 4.50 27.67 -18.50
C ALA A 372 5.55 27.35 -19.60
N LEU A 373 5.39 26.23 -20.32
CA LEU A 373 6.25 25.91 -21.47
C LEU A 373 6.10 26.94 -22.60
N PHE A 374 4.88 27.39 -22.87
CA PHE A 374 4.63 28.43 -23.87
C PHE A 374 5.29 29.76 -23.49
N GLN A 375 5.12 30.21 -22.24
CA GLN A 375 5.78 31.43 -21.74
C GLN A 375 7.30 31.32 -21.78
N GLN A 376 7.86 30.14 -21.49
CA GLN A 376 9.30 29.91 -21.60
C GLN A 376 9.77 30.00 -23.06
N GLN A 377 9.03 29.45 -24.02
CA GLN A 377 9.33 29.59 -25.44
C GLN A 377 9.26 31.04 -25.91
N GLU A 378 8.21 31.79 -25.55
CA GLU A 378 8.11 33.22 -25.89
C GLU A 378 9.28 34.02 -25.33
N PHE A 379 9.70 33.73 -24.09
CA PHE A 379 10.85 34.38 -23.49
C PHE A 379 12.14 34.10 -24.28
N MET A 380 12.36 32.85 -24.71
CA MET A 380 13.53 32.51 -25.54
C MET A 380 13.50 33.21 -26.91
N VAL A 381 12.34 33.28 -27.56
CA VAL A 381 12.19 33.98 -28.84
C VAL A 381 12.46 35.48 -28.68
N LYS A 382 11.96 36.12 -27.61
CA LYS A 382 12.26 37.53 -27.32
C LYS A 382 13.75 37.78 -27.08
N GLN A 383 14.42 36.91 -26.31
CA GLN A 383 15.86 37.00 -26.10
C GLN A 383 16.63 36.86 -27.42
N GLN A 384 16.21 35.95 -28.30
CA GLN A 384 16.84 35.76 -29.59
C GLN A 384 16.60 36.94 -30.55
N ALA A 385 15.41 37.55 -30.52
CA ALA A 385 15.10 38.75 -31.29
C ALA A 385 15.96 39.96 -30.85
N ILE A 386 16.12 40.17 -29.53
CA ILE A 386 17.01 41.20 -28.98
C ILE A 386 18.46 40.96 -29.42
N LEU A 387 18.92 39.71 -29.40
CA LEU A 387 20.25 39.33 -29.91
C LEU A 387 20.39 39.64 -31.41
N GLN A 388 19.40 39.30 -32.23
CA GLN A 388 19.44 39.61 -33.66
C GLN A 388 19.44 41.13 -33.93
N GLU A 389 18.64 41.89 -33.18
CA GLU A 389 18.56 43.34 -33.31
C GLU A 389 19.88 44.02 -32.90
N THR A 390 20.50 43.58 -31.80
CA THR A 390 21.82 44.07 -31.39
C THR A 390 22.92 43.72 -32.40
N PHE A 391 22.90 42.52 -33.00
CA PHE A 391 23.81 42.16 -34.09
C PHE A 391 23.57 42.96 -35.38
N ALA A 392 22.31 43.25 -35.73
CA ALA A 392 21.96 44.06 -36.89
C ALA A 392 22.42 45.52 -36.71
N GLN A 393 22.27 46.08 -35.50
CA GLN A 393 22.80 47.40 -35.15
C GLN A 393 24.34 47.43 -35.23
N LEU A 394 25.02 46.41 -34.70
CA LEU A 394 26.48 46.26 -34.81
C LEU A 394 26.96 46.18 -36.26
N ARG A 395 26.22 45.46 -37.10
CA ARG A 395 26.52 45.33 -38.54
C ARG A 395 26.32 46.65 -39.29
N ASN A 396 25.27 47.40 -38.99
CA ASN A 396 25.03 48.71 -39.62
C ASN A 396 26.08 49.76 -39.20
N ASN A 397 26.63 49.66 -37.99
CA ASN A 397 27.68 50.55 -37.50
C ASN A 397 29.08 50.18 -38.03
N MET A 398 29.27 48.98 -38.60
CA MET A 398 30.53 48.48 -39.14
C MET A 398 30.43 48.36 -40.68
N GLN A 399 30.59 49.48 -41.40
CA GLN A 399 30.74 49.41 -42.86
C GLN A 399 32.12 48.80 -43.21
N GLY A 400 32.13 47.52 -43.59
CA GLY A 400 33.27 46.92 -44.28
C GLY A 400 33.93 45.68 -43.68
N SER A 401 33.22 44.82 -42.92
CA SER A 401 33.80 43.52 -42.55
C SER A 401 32.76 42.40 -42.48
N THR A 402 33.09 41.27 -43.10
CA THR A 402 32.26 40.07 -43.21
C THR A 402 32.12 39.36 -41.86
N LEU A 403 30.94 39.48 -41.23
CA LEU A 403 30.54 38.69 -40.06
C LEU A 403 29.69 37.46 -40.47
N PRO A 404 29.72 36.37 -39.69
CA PRO A 404 29.05 35.11 -40.03
C PRO A 404 27.52 35.24 -39.98
N VAL A 405 26.83 34.54 -40.88
CA VAL A 405 25.36 34.49 -40.99
C VAL A 405 24.79 33.69 -39.81
N LEU A 406 23.79 34.26 -39.11
CA LEU A 406 23.08 33.60 -38.02
C LEU A 406 22.07 32.55 -38.54
N PRO A 407 21.83 31.45 -37.80
CA PRO A 407 20.85 30.44 -38.17
C PRO A 407 19.41 30.97 -38.11
N PRO A 408 18.49 30.42 -38.95
CA PRO A 408 17.10 30.87 -39.01
C PRO A 408 16.33 30.57 -37.71
N LEU A 409 15.32 31.39 -37.44
CA LEU A 409 14.39 31.19 -36.31
C LEU A 409 13.72 29.81 -36.43
N PRO A 410 13.57 29.07 -35.32
CA PRO A 410 12.80 27.83 -35.32
C PRO A 410 11.33 28.15 -35.65
N THR A 411 10.77 27.43 -36.63
CA THR A 411 9.35 27.51 -36.96
C THR A 411 8.51 26.92 -35.83
N LEU A 412 7.51 27.68 -35.37
CA LEU A 412 6.55 27.17 -34.38
C LEU A 412 5.77 26.00 -35.00
N PRO A 413 5.68 24.84 -34.33
CA PRO A 413 4.81 23.77 -34.78
C PRO A 413 3.35 24.23 -34.69
N ASN A 414 2.59 24.01 -35.76
CA ASN A 414 1.17 24.33 -35.81
C ASN A 414 0.41 23.34 -34.92
N PHE A 415 0.04 23.75 -33.71
CA PHE A 415 -0.78 22.95 -32.82
C PHE A 415 -2.25 23.09 -33.23
N ASN A 416 -2.77 22.12 -33.98
CA ASN A 416 -4.21 21.98 -34.16
C ASN A 416 -4.85 21.74 -32.79
N PHE A 417 -5.58 22.73 -32.29
CA PHE A 417 -6.52 22.56 -31.20
C PHE A 417 -7.60 21.59 -31.65
N PHE A 418 -7.47 20.30 -31.30
CA PHE A 418 -8.64 19.43 -31.25
C PHE A 418 -9.51 19.86 -30.07
N SER A 419 -10.34 20.86 -30.31
CA SER A 419 -11.56 21.02 -29.54
C SER A 419 -12.45 19.84 -29.93
N GLN A 420 -12.52 18.81 -29.09
CA GLN A 420 -13.66 17.90 -29.15
C GLN A 420 -14.88 18.69 -28.68
N SER A 421 -15.48 19.41 -29.63
CA SER A 421 -16.82 19.92 -29.46
C SER A 421 -17.74 18.71 -29.24
N ARG A 422 -18.42 18.72 -28.09
CA ARG A 422 -19.66 17.98 -27.91
C ARG A 422 -20.63 18.43 -29.02
N GLN A 423 -20.74 17.65 -30.08
CA GLN A 423 -21.97 17.61 -30.88
C GLN A 423 -22.36 16.15 -31.02
N GLY A 424 -23.49 15.83 -30.40
CA GLY A 424 -24.14 14.56 -30.59
C GLY A 424 -24.54 14.40 -32.04
N SER A 425 -24.39 13.18 -32.54
CA SER A 425 -25.23 12.69 -33.63
C SER A 425 -25.88 11.41 -33.16
N ASN A 426 -27.20 11.49 -33.11
CA ASN A 426 -28.12 10.39 -32.87
C ASN A 426 -27.99 9.38 -34.00
N ASN A 427 -27.78 8.11 -33.65
CA ASN A 427 -28.53 6.98 -34.20
C ASN A 427 -28.02 5.68 -33.58
N CYS A 428 -28.74 5.19 -32.56
CA CYS A 428 -28.96 3.76 -32.38
C CYS A 428 -30.41 3.58 -31.95
N VAL A 429 -31.19 3.08 -32.91
CA VAL A 429 -32.59 2.70 -32.80
C VAL A 429 -32.72 1.54 -31.82
N VAL A 430 -33.59 1.77 -30.83
CA VAL A 430 -34.63 0.90 -30.25
C VAL A 430 -34.38 -0.62 -30.26
N GLY A 431 -34.36 -1.18 -29.05
CA GLY A 431 -34.66 -2.57 -28.78
C GLY A 431 -34.78 -2.84 -27.28
N GLY A 432 -35.92 -2.47 -26.68
CA GLY A 432 -36.35 -2.97 -25.37
C GLY A 432 -36.47 -4.50 -25.39
N SER A 433 -36.46 -5.22 -24.27
CA SER A 433 -37.39 -5.03 -23.16
C SER A 433 -36.94 -5.79 -21.91
N SER A 434 -37.35 -5.24 -20.77
CA SER A 434 -37.38 -5.88 -19.44
C SER A 434 -38.51 -6.93 -19.31
N PRO A 435 -38.54 -7.71 -18.21
CA PRO A 435 -39.19 -9.04 -18.13
C PRO A 435 -40.59 -9.02 -17.47
N GLY A 436 -41.36 -10.11 -17.66
CA GLY A 436 -42.59 -10.37 -16.89
C GLY A 436 -43.37 -11.64 -17.24
N GLN A 437 -43.22 -12.67 -16.39
CA GLN A 437 -44.22 -13.64 -15.88
C GLN A 437 -45.09 -14.56 -16.80
N ALA A 438 -44.99 -15.86 -16.46
CA ALA A 438 -46.02 -16.91 -16.25
C ALA A 438 -46.77 -17.59 -17.43
N SER A 439 -46.49 -18.90 -17.58
CA SER A 439 -47.30 -20.14 -17.88
C SER A 439 -48.72 -20.03 -18.50
N PRO A 440 -49.26 -21.02 -19.28
CA PRO A 440 -49.23 -22.48 -19.02
C PRO A 440 -49.30 -23.51 -20.21
N VAL A 441 -48.89 -24.77 -19.93
CA VAL A 441 -49.52 -26.11 -20.21
C VAL A 441 -49.97 -26.57 -21.64
N THR A 442 -49.16 -27.51 -22.21
CA THR A 442 -49.44 -28.78 -23.01
C THR A 442 -50.34 -28.81 -24.28
N PRO A 443 -50.47 -29.92 -25.08
CA PRO A 443 -49.73 -31.22 -25.19
C PRO A 443 -49.34 -31.63 -26.65
N THR A 444 -48.88 -32.91 -26.84
CA THR A 444 -48.99 -33.76 -28.08
C THR A 444 -47.77 -33.71 -29.02
N THR A 445 -47.13 -34.78 -29.55
CA THR A 445 -47.18 -36.25 -29.45
C THR A 445 -45.94 -36.81 -30.15
N VAL A 446 -45.32 -37.81 -29.52
CA VAL A 446 -44.74 -39.08 -30.02
C VAL A 446 -44.15 -39.14 -31.45
N HIS A 447 -42.88 -39.52 -31.56
CA HIS A 447 -42.51 -40.73 -32.33
C HIS A 447 -41.22 -41.41 -31.83
N VAL A 448 -41.36 -42.73 -31.75
CA VAL A 448 -40.48 -43.78 -31.23
C VAL A 448 -39.38 -44.15 -32.22
N ALA A 449 -38.18 -44.47 -31.73
CA ALA A 449 -37.30 -45.58 -32.17
C ALA A 449 -36.10 -45.66 -31.18
N SER A 450 -36.11 -46.51 -30.16
CA SER A 450 -35.77 -47.95 -30.16
C SER A 450 -34.54 -48.31 -31.00
N THR A 451 -33.38 -48.49 -30.35
CA THR A 451 -32.66 -49.79 -30.32
C THR A 451 -31.52 -49.78 -29.27
N SER A 452 -31.45 -50.91 -28.58
CA SER A 452 -30.65 -51.26 -27.40
C SER A 452 -29.13 -51.47 -27.63
N PRO A 453 -28.34 -51.73 -26.55
CA PRO A 453 -26.89 -51.63 -26.53
C PRO A 453 -26.16 -52.99 -26.61
N GLN A 454 -24.88 -52.96 -26.98
CA GLN A 454 -23.81 -53.95 -26.77
C GLN A 454 -22.54 -53.28 -27.37
N GLN A 455 -21.36 -53.18 -26.77
CA GLN A 455 -20.69 -53.75 -25.59
C GLN A 455 -19.81 -52.67 -24.95
#